data_AF-A0A964T448-F1
#
_entry.id   AF-A0A964T448-F1
#
_cell.length_a   1.000
_cell.length_b   1.000
_cell.length_c   1.000
_cell.angle_alpha   90.00
_cell.angle_beta   90.00
_cell.angle_gamma   90.00
#
_symmetry.space_group_name_H-M   'P 1'
#
loop_
_entity.id
_entity.type
_entity.pdbx_description
1 polymer ?
#
loop_
_entity_poly.entity_id
_entity_poly.type
_entity_poly.pdbx_seq_one_letter_code
_entity_poly.pdbx_strand_id
1 'polypeptide(L)'
;MHVGAHVDGAIRAIPGTSIRMRADISTTLFLTAPEDYDGGELVVDDVYGSHAAKLAAGDMIVYPATSLHHVTPITRGSRWSSFFWTQSMVKDDGRRTLLYDLDMAIIRTRQSLPDDHPGVLGLTATDHNLLRHWAEI
;
A
#
# COMPACT_ATOMS: atom_id res chain seq x y z
N MET A 1 -24.20 -5.46 -2.74
CA MET A 1 -23.08 -5.69 -3.69
C MET A 1 -21.90 -6.20 -2.88
N HIS A 2 -21.16 -7.20 -3.35
CA HIS A 2 -19.96 -7.74 -2.69
C HIS A 2 -18.91 -8.08 -3.74
N VAL A 3 -17.64 -8.15 -3.34
CA VAL A 3 -16.55 -8.66 -4.19
C VAL A 3 -16.04 -9.92 -3.53
N GLY A 4 -16.08 -11.05 -4.24
CA GLY A 4 -15.64 -12.33 -3.72
C GLY A 4 -14.13 -12.38 -3.48
N ALA A 5 -13.67 -13.42 -2.77
CA ALA A 5 -12.25 -13.64 -2.52
C ALA A 5 -11.47 -13.82 -3.82
N HIS A 6 -10.44 -13.00 -4.01
CA HIS A 6 -9.57 -13.03 -5.17
C HIS A 6 -8.19 -12.45 -4.85
N VAL A 7 -7.24 -12.70 -5.76
CA VAL A 7 -5.95 -12.02 -5.82
C VAL A 7 -5.99 -11.15 -7.07
N ASP A 8 -5.34 -9.99 -7.01
CA ASP A 8 -5.31 -9.09 -8.16
C ASP A 8 -4.51 -9.68 -9.33
N GLY A 9 -4.94 -9.33 -10.54
CA GLY A 9 -4.20 -9.71 -11.74
C GLY A 9 -2.81 -9.06 -11.74
N ALA A 10 -1.76 -9.89 -11.74
CA ALA A 10 -0.37 -9.46 -11.58
C ALA A 10 0.10 -8.41 -12.61
N ILE A 11 -0.49 -8.39 -13.83
CA ILE A 11 -0.18 -7.43 -14.88
C ILE A 11 -1.45 -6.70 -15.31
N ARG A 12 -1.47 -5.38 -15.15
CA ARG A 12 -2.57 -4.48 -15.51
C ARG A 12 -2.22 -3.74 -16.81
N ALA A 13 -3.18 -3.61 -17.72
CA ALA A 13 -3.05 -2.69 -18.84
C ALA A 13 -3.48 -1.29 -18.39
N ILE A 14 -2.72 -0.26 -18.75
CA ILE A 14 -3.11 1.13 -18.50
C ILE A 14 -4.03 1.59 -19.64
N PRO A 15 -5.30 1.94 -19.36
CA PRO A 15 -6.25 2.35 -20.39
C PRO A 15 -5.72 3.49 -21.27
N GLY A 16 -5.92 3.39 -22.58
CA GLY A 16 -5.46 4.41 -23.53
C GLY A 16 -3.96 4.37 -23.86
N THR A 17 -3.22 3.36 -23.38
CA THR A 17 -1.78 3.19 -23.67
C THR A 17 -1.45 1.75 -24.06
N SER A 18 -0.24 1.52 -24.58
CA SER A 18 0.32 0.18 -24.79
C SER A 18 1.04 -0.37 -23.53
N ILE A 19 1.06 0.38 -22.43
CA ILE A 19 1.84 0.08 -21.24
C ILE A 19 1.17 -1.04 -20.44
N ARG A 20 1.99 -2.00 -20.01
CA ARG A 20 1.63 -3.04 -19.06
C ARG A 20 2.38 -2.76 -17.76
N MET A 21 1.63 -2.69 -16.67
CA MET A 21 2.14 -2.38 -15.34
C MET A 21 2.02 -3.60 -14.44
N ARG A 22 3.09 -3.91 -13.71
CA ARG A 22 3.05 -4.91 -12.64
C ARG A 22 2.27 -4.34 -11.45
N ALA A 23 1.24 -5.05 -10.99
CA ALA A 23 0.53 -4.69 -9.78
C ALA A 23 1.34 -5.19 -8.57
N ASP A 24 2.15 -4.30 -7.97
CA ASP A 24 2.89 -4.62 -6.74
C ASP A 24 2.03 -4.32 -5.51
N ILE A 25 1.37 -3.17 -5.53
CA ILE A 25 0.60 -2.64 -4.40
C ILE A 25 -0.82 -2.37 -4.87
N SER A 26 -1.79 -2.79 -4.05
CA SER A 26 -3.19 -2.44 -4.17
C SER A 26 -3.52 -1.35 -3.16
N THR A 27 -4.27 -0.35 -3.61
CA THR A 27 -4.68 0.79 -2.78
C THR A 27 -6.19 0.95 -2.83
N THR A 28 -6.81 1.19 -1.68
CA THR A 28 -8.20 1.58 -1.57
C THR A 28 -8.32 2.87 -0.77
N LEU A 29 -8.78 3.93 -1.41
CA LEU A 29 -9.19 5.19 -0.78
C LEU A 29 -10.69 5.13 -0.48
N PHE A 30 -11.04 5.30 0.80
CA PHE A 30 -12.42 5.29 1.26
C PHE A 30 -13.06 6.65 1.01
N LEU A 31 -14.24 6.67 0.37
CA LEU A 31 -14.96 7.91 -0.02
C LEU A 31 -16.32 8.05 0.67
N THR A 32 -16.68 7.13 1.55
CA THR A 32 -17.92 7.15 2.32
C THR A 32 -17.60 6.90 3.78
N ALA A 33 -18.23 7.64 4.69
CA ALA A 33 -18.04 7.47 6.11
C ALA A 33 -18.48 6.05 6.54
N PRO A 34 -17.75 5.39 7.46
CA PRO A 34 -18.01 4.00 7.82
C PRO A 34 -19.39 3.79 8.47
N GLU A 35 -19.95 4.81 9.11
CA GLU A 35 -21.29 4.82 9.70
C GLU A 35 -22.44 4.88 8.68
N ASP A 36 -22.18 5.30 7.44
CA ASP A 36 -23.21 5.47 6.40
C ASP A 36 -23.60 4.15 5.72
N TYR A 37 -22.87 3.05 5.99
CA TYR A 37 -23.16 1.72 5.44
C TYR A 37 -22.88 0.60 6.43
N ASP A 38 -23.58 -0.53 6.31
CA ASP A 38 -23.35 -1.74 7.13
C ASP A 38 -22.68 -2.83 6.27
N GLY A 39 -21.75 -3.58 6.87
CA GLY A 39 -20.83 -4.45 6.12
C GLY A 39 -19.84 -3.63 5.29
N GLY A 40 -19.42 -4.19 4.15
CA GLY A 40 -18.49 -3.52 3.22
C GLY A 40 -17.06 -3.39 3.74
N GLU A 41 -16.68 -4.19 4.74
CA GLU A 41 -15.29 -4.31 5.18
C GLU A 41 -14.43 -4.89 4.05
N LEU A 42 -13.29 -4.27 3.79
CA LEU A 42 -12.24 -4.88 2.99
C LEU A 42 -11.48 -5.84 3.89
N VAL A 43 -11.54 -7.14 3.58
CA VAL A 43 -10.81 -8.17 4.30
C VAL A 43 -9.62 -8.60 3.46
N VAL A 44 -8.43 -8.50 4.01
CA VAL A 44 -7.16 -8.88 3.39
C VAL A 44 -6.52 -9.98 4.23
N ASP A 45 -6.17 -11.09 3.59
CA ASP A 45 -5.49 -12.22 4.20
C ASP A 45 -3.97 -12.10 4.02
N ASP A 46 -3.24 -12.39 5.09
CA ASP A 46 -1.79 -12.53 5.09
C ASP A 46 -1.37 -13.89 5.70
N VAL A 47 -0.06 -14.06 5.97
CA VAL A 47 0.50 -15.30 6.51
C VAL A 47 0.02 -15.59 7.95
N TYR A 48 -0.39 -14.55 8.68
CA TYR A 48 -0.72 -14.61 10.11
C TYR A 48 -2.22 -14.49 10.39
N GLY A 49 -3.03 -14.11 9.40
CA GLY A 49 -4.49 -14.16 9.51
C GLY A 49 -5.21 -13.22 8.54
N SER A 50 -6.43 -12.86 8.90
CA SER A 50 -7.29 -11.95 8.13
C SER A 50 -7.41 -10.60 8.83
N HIS A 51 -7.26 -9.53 8.08
CA HIS A 51 -7.37 -8.15 8.54
C HIS A 51 -8.55 -7.46 7.87
N ALA A 52 -9.48 -6.94 8.65
CA ALA A 52 -10.64 -6.20 8.16
C ALA A 52 -10.43 -4.69 8.28
N ALA A 53 -10.68 -3.96 7.20
CA ALA A 53 -10.55 -2.50 7.12
C ALA A 53 -11.85 -1.83 6.69
N LYS A 54 -12.24 -0.81 7.46
CA LYS A 54 -13.38 0.08 7.20
C LYS A 54 -13.05 1.48 7.75
N LEU A 55 -12.29 2.23 6.96
CA LEU A 55 -11.66 3.48 7.39
C LEU A 55 -12.57 4.69 7.21
N ALA A 56 -12.19 5.82 7.80
CA ALA A 56 -12.88 7.09 7.61
C ALA A 56 -12.78 7.54 6.14
N ALA A 57 -13.75 8.35 5.69
CA ALA A 57 -13.69 8.94 4.36
C ALA A 57 -12.45 9.86 4.25
N GLY A 58 -11.66 9.68 3.21
CA GLY A 58 -10.38 10.36 3.01
C GLY A 58 -9.16 9.53 3.38
N ASP A 59 -9.32 8.48 4.18
CA ASP A 59 -8.23 7.56 4.52
C ASP A 59 -8.03 6.50 3.44
N MET A 60 -6.80 6.02 3.30
CA MET A 60 -6.47 4.92 2.40
C MET A 60 -5.77 3.77 3.10
N ILE A 61 -5.99 2.56 2.60
CA ILE A 61 -5.19 1.39 2.93
C ILE A 61 -4.36 0.99 1.72
N VAL A 62 -3.12 0.61 1.98
CA VAL A 62 -2.16 0.04 1.01
C VAL A 62 -1.80 -1.37 1.47
N TYR A 63 -1.82 -2.33 0.55
CA TYR A 63 -1.51 -3.73 0.83
C TYR A 63 -0.92 -4.41 -0.40
N PRO A 64 -0.17 -5.52 -0.24
CA PRO A 64 0.38 -6.25 -1.37
C PRO A 64 -0.73 -6.71 -2.32
N ALA A 65 -0.57 -6.47 -3.62
CA ALA A 65 -1.54 -6.93 -4.62
C ALA A 65 -1.61 -8.48 -4.71
N THR A 66 -0.63 -9.16 -4.11
CA THR A 66 -0.58 -10.61 -3.98
C THR A 66 -1.49 -11.17 -2.89
N SER A 67 -2.02 -10.33 -1.99
CA SER A 67 -2.86 -10.78 -0.89
C SER A 67 -4.23 -11.22 -1.37
N LEU A 68 -4.70 -12.37 -0.87
CA LEU A 68 -6.09 -12.79 -1.04
C LEU A 68 -6.98 -11.79 -0.29
N HIS A 69 -7.98 -11.25 -0.97
CA HIS A 69 -8.85 -10.26 -0.35
C HIS A 69 -10.26 -10.29 -0.92
N HIS A 70 -11.20 -9.76 -0.14
CA HIS A 70 -12.61 -9.65 -0.51
C HIS A 70 -13.26 -8.43 0.16
N VAL A 71 -14.44 -8.05 -0.33
CA VAL A 71 -15.28 -7.04 0.33
C VAL A 71 -16.56 -7.72 0.80
N THR A 72 -16.82 -7.65 2.10
CA THR A 72 -18.01 -8.25 2.70
C THR A 72 -19.30 -7.62 2.13
N PRO A 73 -20.44 -8.33 2.14
CA PRO A 73 -21.68 -7.78 1.61
C PRO A 73 -22.11 -6.50 2.33
N ILE A 74 -22.41 -5.46 1.54
CA ILE A 74 -23.07 -4.26 2.05
C ILE A 74 -24.56 -4.57 2.23
N THR A 75 -25.05 -4.46 3.45
CA THR A 75 -26.45 -4.78 3.81
C THR A 75 -27.33 -3.54 3.99
N ARG A 76 -26.71 -2.37 4.23
CA ARG A 76 -27.37 -1.05 4.32
C ARG A 76 -26.47 0.01 3.72
N GLY A 77 -27.06 1.03 3.08
CA GLY A 77 -26.33 2.18 2.54
C GLY A 77 -25.55 1.85 1.26
N SER A 78 -24.53 2.66 0.96
CA SER A 78 -23.67 2.46 -0.20
C SER A 78 -22.22 2.82 0.13
N ARG A 79 -21.27 1.96 -0.22
CA ARG A 79 -19.83 2.20 -0.04
C ARG A 79 -19.22 2.70 -1.36
N TRP A 80 -18.74 3.94 -1.36
CA TRP A 80 -17.95 4.47 -2.45
C TRP A 80 -16.47 4.44 -2.10
N SER A 81 -15.64 4.06 -3.06
CA SER A 81 -14.19 4.00 -2.90
C SER A 81 -13.51 4.19 -4.24
N SER A 82 -12.29 4.72 -4.22
CA SER A 82 -11.37 4.66 -5.35
C SER A 82 -10.37 3.54 -5.07
N PHE A 83 -10.16 2.66 -6.04
CA PHE A 83 -9.15 1.62 -5.94
C PHE A 83 -8.26 1.64 -7.18
N PHE A 84 -6.97 1.38 -6.96
CA PHE A 84 -5.98 1.37 -8.02
C PHE A 84 -4.76 0.55 -7.61
N TRP A 85 -3.92 0.27 -8.60
CA TRP A 85 -2.67 -0.46 -8.44
C TRP A 85 -1.48 0.45 -8.69
N THR A 86 -0.35 0.11 -8.08
CA THR A 86 0.91 0.81 -8.29
C THR A 86 2.01 -0.21 -8.55
N GLN A 87 2.82 0.05 -9.58
CA GLN A 87 4.12 -0.59 -9.74
C GLN A 87 5.12 0.18 -8.90
N SER A 88 5.70 -0.50 -7.92
CA SER A 88 6.77 0.05 -7.09
C SER A 88 8.09 -0.02 -7.85
N MET A 89 8.97 0.96 -7.63
CA MET A 89 10.37 0.84 -8.05
C MET A 89 11.02 -0.39 -7.42
N VAL A 90 10.67 -0.71 -6.17
CA VAL A 90 11.17 -1.91 -5.48
C VAL A 90 10.08 -2.97 -5.52
N LYS A 91 10.29 -3.98 -6.36
CA LYS A 91 9.35 -5.09 -6.61
C LYS A 91 9.08 -5.91 -5.35
N ASP A 92 10.15 -6.35 -4.69
CA ASP A 92 10.08 -7.22 -3.52
C ASP A 92 9.50 -6.49 -2.30
N ASP A 93 8.49 -7.10 -1.68
CA ASP A 93 7.77 -6.51 -0.55
C ASP A 93 8.63 -6.39 0.72
N GLY A 94 9.48 -7.39 0.99
CA GLY A 94 10.40 -7.36 2.13
C GLY A 94 11.44 -6.26 2.01
N ARG A 95 12.07 -6.12 0.84
CA ARG A 95 13.01 -5.02 0.55
C ARG A 95 12.35 -3.65 0.64
N ARG A 96 11.13 -3.52 0.14
CA ARG A 96 10.36 -2.26 0.22
C ARG A 96 10.02 -1.91 1.66
N THR A 97 9.64 -2.89 2.47
CA THR A 97 9.39 -2.73 3.91
C THR A 97 10.66 -2.29 4.65
N LEU A 98 11.80 -2.93 4.37
CA LEU A 98 13.08 -2.55 4.96
C LEU A 98 13.51 -1.11 4.63
N LEU A 99 13.29 -0.65 3.39
CA LEU A 99 13.53 0.75 3.03
C LEU A 99 12.59 1.70 3.77
N TYR A 100 11.30 1.36 3.87
CA TYR A 100 10.34 2.17 4.63
C TYR A 100 10.75 2.30 6.10
N ASP A 101 11.11 1.20 6.74
CA ASP A 101 11.54 1.20 8.15
C ASP A 101 12.81 2.04 8.36
N LEU A 102 13.77 1.94 7.44
CA LEU A 102 15.00 2.75 7.47
C LEU A 102 14.69 4.24 7.30
N ASP A 103 13.85 4.61 6.35
CA ASP A 103 13.45 6.01 6.12
C ASP A 103 12.70 6.58 7.33
N MET A 104 11.78 5.82 7.92
CA MET A 104 11.10 6.24 9.16
C MET A 104 12.09 6.43 10.32
N ALA A 105 13.12 5.58 10.43
CA ALA A 105 14.17 5.74 11.41
C ALA A 105 15.04 6.98 11.15
N ILE A 106 15.32 7.30 9.88
CA ILE A 106 16.03 8.53 9.48
C ILE A 106 15.20 9.76 9.86
N ILE A 107 13.90 9.79 9.55
CA ILE A 107 13.00 10.90 9.91
C ILE A 107 13.01 11.14 11.41
N ARG A 108 12.89 10.09 12.23
CA ARG A 108 12.95 10.22 13.70
C ARG A 108 14.32 10.70 14.17
N THR A 109 15.41 10.23 13.56
CA THR A 109 16.77 10.66 13.90
C THR A 109 16.97 12.16 13.64
N ARG A 110 16.42 12.68 12.54
CA ARG A 110 16.45 14.12 12.18
C ARG A 110 15.66 15.02 13.14
N GLN A 111 14.74 14.45 13.93
CA GLN A 111 14.08 15.21 15.01
C GLN A 111 15.02 15.46 16.20
N SER A 112 16.08 14.66 16.34
CA SER A 112 17.00 14.71 17.49
C SER A 112 18.39 15.27 17.14
N LEU A 113 18.79 15.19 15.87
CA LEU A 113 20.11 15.60 15.39
C LEU A 113 19.98 16.57 14.20
N PRO A 114 20.91 17.52 14.03
CA PRO A 114 20.99 18.36 12.84
C PRO A 114 21.12 17.53 11.55
N ASP A 115 20.61 18.07 10.44
CA ASP A 115 20.64 17.41 9.13
C ASP A 115 22.05 17.15 8.59
N ASP A 116 23.03 17.99 8.96
CA ASP A 116 24.44 17.86 8.58
C ASP A 116 25.23 16.94 9.52
N HIS A 117 24.59 16.37 10.55
CA HIS A 117 25.24 15.43 11.45
C HIS A 117 25.73 14.20 10.66
N PRO A 118 27.00 13.77 10.82
CA PRO A 118 27.57 12.67 10.03
C PRO A 118 26.76 11.37 10.07
N GLY A 119 26.13 11.08 11.21
CA GLY A 119 25.23 9.91 11.36
C GLY A 119 23.96 10.00 10.52
N VAL A 120 23.34 11.19 10.42
CA VAL A 120 22.15 11.41 9.57
C VAL A 120 22.54 11.25 8.10
N LEU A 121 23.61 11.93 7.69
CA LEU A 121 24.13 11.84 6.32
C LEU A 121 24.50 10.40 5.94
N GLY A 122 25.11 9.63 6.85
CA GLY A 122 25.47 8.23 6.64
C GLY A 122 24.26 7.31 6.48
N LEU A 123 23.20 7.50 7.27
CA LEU A 123 21.97 6.73 7.16
C LEU A 123 21.24 7.06 5.84
N THR A 124 21.09 8.35 5.51
CA THR A 124 20.49 8.78 4.23
C THR A 124 21.28 8.28 3.02
N ALA A 125 22.61 8.30 3.09
CA ALA A 125 23.45 7.73 2.02
C ALA A 125 23.23 6.22 1.88
N THR A 126 23.12 5.49 2.99
CA THR A 126 22.81 4.06 3.00
C THR A 126 21.45 3.77 2.37
N ASP A 127 20.41 4.50 2.77
CA ASP A 127 19.06 4.36 2.22
C ASP A 127 19.03 4.53 0.69
N HIS A 128 19.62 5.62 0.18
CA HIS A 128 19.71 5.84 -1.26
C HIS A 128 20.54 4.78 -2.00
N ASN A 129 21.58 4.23 -1.36
CA ASN A 129 22.36 3.15 -1.96
C ASN A 129 21.54 1.85 -2.04
N LEU A 130 20.77 1.51 -1.00
CA LEU A 130 19.85 0.37 -1.03
C LEU A 130 18.77 0.54 -2.10
N LEU A 131 18.17 1.73 -2.20
CA LEU A 131 17.20 2.04 -3.25
C LEU A 131 17.83 1.86 -4.64
N ARG A 132 19.06 2.35 -4.86
CA ARG A 132 19.79 2.16 -6.13
C ARG A 132 20.06 0.70 -6.46
N HIS A 133 20.27 -0.15 -5.45
CA HIS A 133 20.48 -1.57 -5.64
C HIS A 133 19.19 -2.35 -5.94
N TRP A 134 18.05 -1.88 -5.43
CA TRP A 134 16.79 -2.63 -5.48
C TRP A 134 15.76 -2.08 -6.46
N ALA A 135 15.95 -0.87 -6.97
CA ALA A 135 15.02 -0.24 -7.90
C ALA A 135 15.06 -0.86 -9.31
N GLU A 136 13.88 -1.12 -9.85
CA GLU A 136 13.57 -1.41 -11.24
C GLU A 136 12.72 -0.24 -11.78
N ILE A 137 13.15 0.39 -12.88
CA ILE A 137 12.50 1.59 -13.47
C ILE A 137 12.01 1.27 -14.88
#